data_AF-A0A6M5JFY5-F1
#
_entry.id   AF-A0A6M5JFY5-F1
#
_cell.length_a   1.000
_cell.length_b   1.000
_cell.length_c   1.000
_cell.angle_alpha   90.00
_cell.angle_beta   90.00
_cell.angle_gamma   90.00
#
_symmetry.space_group_name_H-M   'P 1'
#
loop_
_entity.id
_entity.type
_entity.pdbx_description
1 polymer ?
#
loop_
_entity_poly.entity_id
_entity_poly.type
_entity_poly.pdbx_seq_one_letter_code
_entity_poly.pdbx_strand_id
1 'polypeptide(L)' 'MQNSSNFCRSQEAIQIKRAAETTLDNVRAIATKAAEVWRLEAVAAEQREDRHRQRLAVQSDDRLARETSDQGLVGGE' A
#
# COMPACT_ATOMS: atom_id res chain seq x y z
N MET A 1 -13.82 0.44 -4.13
CA MET A 1 -13.11 0.97 -2.94
C MET A 1 -11.85 0.15 -2.77
N GLN A 2 -10.67 0.76 -2.65
CA GLN A 2 -9.40 0.03 -2.58
C GLN A 2 -8.73 0.38 -1.25
N ASN A 3 -8.51 -0.62 -0.40
CA ASN A 3 -7.97 -0.42 0.94
C ASN A 3 -6.45 -0.22 0.88
N SER A 4 -5.93 0.56 1.82
CA SER A 4 -4.48 0.74 2.00
C SER A 4 -3.86 -0.46 2.69
N SER A 5 -2.55 -0.65 2.50
CA SER A 5 -1.77 -1.70 3.17
C SER A 5 -1.90 -1.59 4.70
N ASN A 6 -1.75 -0.38 5.24
CA ASN A 6 -1.89 -0.09 6.67
C ASN A 6 -3.26 -0.46 7.22
N PHE A 7 -4.35 -0.14 6.52
CA PHE A 7 -5.69 -0.51 6.96
C PHE A 7 -5.85 -2.04 7.02
N CYS A 8 -5.36 -2.75 6.00
CA CYS A 8 -5.44 -4.20 5.94
C CYS A 8 -4.64 -4.86 7.06
N ARG A 9 -3.43 -4.34 7.38
CA ARG A 9 -2.62 -4.79 8.53
C ARG A 9 -3.31 -4.57 9.87
N SER A 10 -3.99 -3.44 10.04
CA SER A 10 -4.78 -3.19 11.26
C SER A 10 -5.92 -4.19 11.40
N GLN A 11 -6.62 -4.52 10.31
CA GLN A 11 -7.67 -5.55 10.34
C GLN A 11 -7.12 -6.95 10.62
N GLU A 12 -5.97 -7.31 10.03
CA GLU A 12 -5.25 -8.55 10.34
C GLU A 12 -4.99 -8.67 11.84
N ALA A 13 -4.41 -7.64 12.46
CA ALA A 13 -4.10 -7.63 13.89
C ALA A 13 -5.35 -7.76 14.78
N ILE A 14 -6.45 -7.10 14.42
CA ILE A 14 -7.73 -7.22 15.14
C ILE A 14 -8.24 -8.66 15.11
N GLN A 15 -8.17 -9.33 13.96
CA GLN A 15 -8.65 -10.71 13.84
C GLN A 15 -7.73 -11.72 14.54
N ILE A 16 -6.41 -11.51 14.51
CA ILE A 16 -5.46 -12.31 15.30
C ILE A 16 -5.79 -12.20 16.80
N LYS A 17 -5.97 -10.97 17.29
CA LYS A 17 -6.36 -10.72 18.68
C LYS A 17 -7.67 -11.42 19.03
N ARG A 18 -8.68 -11.29 18.17
CA ARG A 18 -9.98 -11.94 18.36
C ARG A 18 -9.89 -13.47 18.41
N ALA A 19 -9.06 -14.07 17.55
CA ALA A 19 -8.84 -15.51 17.54
C ALA A 19 -8.16 -15.98 18.84
N ALA A 20 -7.24 -15.18 19.39
CA ALA A 20 -6.54 -15.48 20.63
C ALA A 20 -7.44 -15.33 21.88
N GLU A 21 -8.33 -14.34 21.89
CA GLU A 21 -9.16 -14.03 23.07
C GLU A 21 -10.45 -14.86 23.18
N THR A 22 -10.89 -15.48 22.09
CA THR A 22 -12.16 -16.23 22.08
C THR A 22 -12.03 -17.66 22.59
N THR A 23 -13.00 -18.08 23.41
CA THR A 23 -13.15 -19.47 23.87
C THR A 23 -13.97 -20.34 22.91
N LEU A 24 -14.61 -19.73 21.91
CA LEU A 24 -15.48 -20.42 20.96
C LEU A 24 -14.69 -20.83 19.72
N ASP A 25 -14.61 -22.13 19.44
CA ASP A 25 -13.80 -22.66 18.35
C ASP A 25 -14.25 -22.18 16.96
N ASN A 26 -15.55 -22.02 16.76
CA ASN A 26 -16.10 -21.47 15.51
C ASN A 26 -15.65 -20.02 15.28
N VAL A 27 -15.65 -19.19 16.33
CA VAL A 27 -15.18 -17.80 16.25
C VAL A 27 -13.68 -17.76 15.99
N ARG A 28 -12.90 -18.63 16.65
CA ARG A 28 -11.46 -18.75 16.42
C ARG A 28 -11.16 -19.08 14.97
N ALA A 29 -11.80 -20.11 14.41
CA ALA A 29 -11.60 -20.52 13.03
C ALA A 29 -11.92 -19.41 12.02
N ILE A 30 -13.03 -18.70 12.21
CA ILE A 30 -13.43 -17.57 11.34
C ILE A 30 -12.42 -16.43 11.45
N ALA A 31 -12.04 -16.05 12.67
CA ALA A 31 -11.09 -14.95 12.90
C ALA A 31 -9.70 -15.26 12.32
N THR A 32 -9.19 -16.48 12.49
CA THR A 32 -7.93 -16.91 11.87
C THR A 32 -7.99 -16.79 10.34
N LYS A 33 -9.05 -17.30 9.71
CA LYS A 33 -9.20 -17.21 8.25
C LYS A 33 -9.35 -15.77 7.77
N ALA A 34 -10.07 -14.93 8.52
CA ALA A 34 -10.19 -13.51 8.22
C ALA A 34 -8.81 -12.81 8.30
N ALA A 35 -7.99 -13.12 9.31
CA ALA A 35 -6.64 -12.59 9.43
C ALA A 35 -5.78 -12.95 8.21
N GLU A 36 -5.85 -14.19 7.73
CA GLU A 36 -5.12 -14.63 6.53
C GLU A 36 -5.54 -13.85 5.28
N VAL A 37 -6.85 -13.62 5.09
CA VAL A 37 -7.36 -12.83 3.95
C VAL A 37 -6.87 -11.38 4.04
N TRP A 38 -6.92 -10.77 5.23
CA TRP A 38 -6.41 -9.42 5.44
C TRP A 38 -4.91 -9.30 5.19
N ARG A 39 -4.13 -10.32 5.57
CA ARG A 39 -2.69 -10.40 5.26
C ARG A 39 -2.44 -10.40 3.76
N LEU A 40 -3.18 -11.19 3.00
CA LEU A 40 -3.05 -11.26 1.54
C LEU A 40 -3.43 -9.92 0.89
N GLU A 41 -4.51 -9.29 1.34
CA GLU A 41 -4.91 -7.97 0.81
C GLU A 41 -3.90 -6.89 1.17
N ALA A 42 -3.28 -6.95 2.36
CA ALA A 42 -2.23 -6.01 2.75
C ALA A 42 -1.02 -6.08 1.79
N VAL A 43 -0.59 -7.30 1.43
CA VAL A 43 0.48 -7.50 0.44
C VAL A 43 0.07 -6.97 -0.94
N ALA A 44 -1.17 -7.25 -1.37
CA ALA A 44 -1.67 -6.74 -2.64
C ALA A 44 -1.75 -5.20 -2.65
N ALA A 45 -2.14 -4.58 -1.53
CA ALA A 45 -2.20 -3.14 -1.37
C ALA A 45 -0.81 -2.50 -1.38
N GLU A 46 0.16 -3.08 -0.67
CA GLU A 46 1.55 -2.63 -0.66
C GLU A 46 2.13 -2.59 -2.08
N GLN A 47 1.92 -3.67 -2.86
CA GLN A 47 2.36 -3.68 -4.26
C GLN A 47 1.68 -2.62 -5.13
N ARG A 48 0.41 -2.29 -4.87
CA ARG A 48 -0.29 -1.22 -5.60
C ARG A 48 0.27 0.16 -5.24
N GLU A 49 0.53 0.38 -3.96
CA GLU A 49 1.09 1.61 -3.41
C GLU A 49 2.53 1.82 -3.93
N ASP A 50 3.34 0.76 -4.00
CA ASP A 50 4.68 0.79 -4.58
C ASP A 50 4.66 1.15 -6.05
N ARG A 51 3.80 0.50 -6.84
CA ARG A 51 3.61 0.85 -8.26
C ARG A 51 3.15 2.29 -8.43
N HIS A 52 2.35 2.82 -7.50
CA HIS A 52 1.93 4.21 -7.54
C HIS A 52 3.11 5.16 -7.22
N ARG A 53 3.90 4.88 -6.19
CA ARG A 53 5.13 5.64 -5.87
C ARG A 53 6.11 5.66 -7.04
N GLN A 54 6.36 4.51 -7.66
CA GLN A 54 7.26 4.41 -8.82
C GLN A 54 6.77 5.28 -9.99
N ARG A 55 5.48 5.24 -10.29
CA ARG A 55 4.90 6.10 -11.35
C ARG A 55 5.06 7.58 -11.05
N LEU A 56 4.84 7.99 -9.80
CA LEU A 56 5.00 9.39 -9.39
C LEU A 56 6.47 9.84 -9.50
N ALA A 57 7.42 8.99 -9.12
CA ALA A 57 8.86 9.29 -9.25
C ALA A 57 9.27 9.49 -10.71
N VAL A 58 8.83 8.61 -11.62
CA VAL A 58 9.10 8.75 -13.06
C VAL A 58 8.49 10.05 -13.61
N GLN A 59 7.27 10.40 -13.19
CA GLN A 59 6.63 11.66 -13.60
C GLN A 59 7.35 12.89 -13.07
N SER A 60 7.85 12.86 -11.83
CA SER A 60 8.64 13.98 -11.30
C SER A 60 9.96 14.15 -12.04
N ASP A 61 10.63 13.05 -12.38
CA ASP A 61 11.89 13.07 -13.12
C ASP A 61 11.70 13.61 -14.55
N ASP A 62 10.66 13.16 -15.26
CA ASP A 62 10.29 13.67 -16.60
C ASP A 62 9.93 15.17 -16.56
N ARG A 63 9.25 15.62 -15.50
CA ARG A 63 8.96 17.06 -15.31
C ARG A 63 10.25 17.87 -15.10
N LEU A 64 11.14 17.41 -14.23
CA LEU A 64 12.42 18.08 -13.97
C LEU A 64 13.32 18.11 -15.22
N ALA A 65 13.33 17.05 -16.03
CA ALA A 65 14.07 16.99 -17.29
C ALA A 65 13.55 18.01 -18.32
N ARG A 66 12.24 18.25 -18.36
CA ARG A 66 11.63 19.28 -19.23
C ARG A 66 11.94 20.70 -18.75
N GLU A 67 11.81 20.97 -17.45
CA GLU A 67 12.10 22.28 -16.87
C GLU A 67 13.58 22.68 -17.05
N THR A 68 14.50 21.73 -16.91
CA THR A 68 15.94 21.96 -17.11
C THR A 68 16.33 22.15 -18.57
N SER A 69 15.64 21.48 -19.51
CA SER A 69 15.87 21.67 -20.95
C SER A 69 15.39 23.05 -21.44
N ASP A 70 14.31 23.57 -20.87
CA ASP A 70 13.74 24.88 -21.23
C ASP A 70 14.61 26.05 -20.73
N GLN A 71 15.27 25.89 -19.57
CA GLN A 71 16.20 26.89 -19.02
C GLN A 71 17.58 26.93 -19.71
N GLY A 72 17.94 25.90 -20.48
CA GLY A 72 19.23 25.82 -21.19
C GLY A 72 19.35 26.71 -22.44
N LEU A 73 18.26 27.37 -22.86
CA LEU A 73 18.21 28.14 -24.13
C LEU A 73 18.29 29.68 -23.95
N VAL A 74 18.42 30.21 -22.73
CA VAL A 74 18.30 31.67 -22.46
C VAL A 74 19.62 32.31 -21.98
N GLY A 75 20.79 31.76 -22.34
CA GLY A 75 22.07 32.15 -21.73
C GLY A 75 23.23 32.42 -22.70
N GLY A 76 22.98 32.93 -23.90
CA GLY A 76 24.07 33.23 -24.85
C GLY A 76 23.73 34.32 -25.85
N GLU A 77 23.79 35.58 -25.42
CA GLU A 77 24.02 36.76 -26.26
C GLU A 77 24.97 37.73 -25.57
#